data_AF-Q8MAZ8-F1
#
_entry.id   AF-Q8MAZ8-F1
#
_cell.length_a   1.000
_cell.length_b   1.000
_cell.length_c   1.000
_cell.angle_alpha   90.00
_cell.angle_beta   90.00
_cell.angle_gamma   90.00
#
_symmetry.space_group_name_H-M   'P 1'
#
loop_
_entity.id
_entity.type
_entity.pdbx_description
1 polymer ?
#
loop_
_entity_poly.entity_id
_entity_poly.type
_entity_poly.pdbx_seq_one_letter_code
_entity_poly.pdbx_strand_id
1 'polypeptide(L)' 'VIHSITIPSLFIAGWLFVSTGLAYDVFGSPRPNEYFTESRQGIPLITGRFDPLEQLDEFSRSF' A
#
# COMPACT_ATOMS: atom_id res chain seq x y z
N VAL A 1 0.95 -27.31 23.57
CA VAL A 1 0.11 -26.25 24.17
C VAL A 1 0.52 -24.84 23.73
N ILE A 2 1.80 -24.43 23.85
CA ILE A 2 2.20 -23.06 23.46
C ILE A 2 2.04 -22.82 21.94
N HIS A 3 2.63 -23.67 21.10
CA HIS A 3 2.57 -23.52 19.64
C HIS A 3 1.17 -23.66 19.04
N SER A 4 0.25 -24.34 19.74
CA SER A 4 -1.15 -24.41 19.33
C SER A 4 -1.91 -23.09 19.54
N ILE A 5 -1.32 -22.12 20.25
CA ILE A 5 -1.87 -20.77 20.42
C ILE A 5 -1.07 -19.78 19.58
N THR A 6 0.26 -19.77 19.72
CA THR A 6 1.11 -18.75 19.09
C THR A 6 1.08 -18.80 17.57
N ILE A 7 1.04 -19.98 16.95
CA ILE A 7 1.00 -20.11 15.48
C ILE A 7 -0.34 -19.61 14.91
N PRO A 8 -1.52 -20.08 15.38
CA PRO A 8 -2.80 -19.52 14.93
C PRO A 8 -2.94 -18.02 15.19
N SER A 9 -2.43 -17.51 16.32
CA SER A 9 -2.46 -16.08 16.63
C SER A 9 -1.67 -15.25 15.62
N LEU A 10 -0.43 -15.64 15.32
CA LEU A 10 0.40 -14.94 14.33
C LEU A 10 -0.21 -15.04 12.92
N PHE A 11 -0.78 -16.18 12.58
CA PHE A 11 -1.46 -16.36 11.30
C PHE A 11 -2.66 -15.41 11.16
N ILE A 12 -3.52 -15.32 12.17
CA ILE A 12 -4.67 -14.40 12.17
C ILE A 12 -4.19 -12.94 12.15
N ALA A 13 -3.12 -12.60 12.87
CA ALA A 13 -2.55 -11.26 12.81
C ALA A 13 -2.08 -10.89 11.39
N GLY A 14 -1.37 -11.79 10.71
CA GLY A 14 -0.95 -11.59 9.33
C GLY A 14 -2.13 -11.53 8.35
N TRP A 15 -3.15 -12.37 8.56
CA TRP A 15 -4.39 -12.31 7.79
C TRP A 15 -5.07 -10.94 7.93
N LEU A 16 -5.26 -10.47 9.17
CA LEU A 16 -5.89 -9.19 9.47
C LEU A 16 -5.08 -8.03 8.89
N PHE A 17 -3.75 -8.09 8.94
CA PHE A 17 -2.87 -7.07 8.37
C PHE A 17 -3.14 -6.81 6.88
N VAL A 18 -3.45 -7.86 6.12
CA VAL A 18 -3.83 -7.74 4.70
C VAL A 18 -5.32 -7.42 4.55
N SER A 19 -6.19 -8.12 5.27
CA SER A 19 -7.64 -8.03 5.06
C SER A 19 -8.26 -6.70 5.48
N THR A 20 -7.65 -5.97 6.42
CA THR A 20 -8.10 -4.62 6.81
C THR A 20 -7.60 -3.54 5.87
N GLY A 21 -6.70 -3.88 4.95
CA GLY A 21 -6.03 -2.92 4.08
C GLY A 21 -4.81 -2.23 4.70
N LEU A 22 -4.49 -2.50 5.97
CA LEU A 22 -3.37 -1.86 6.69
C LEU A 22 -2.02 -2.04 5.98
N ALA A 23 -1.80 -3.18 5.30
CA ALA A 23 -0.60 -3.40 4.50
C ALA A 23 -0.42 -2.37 3.37
N TYR A 24 -1.49 -1.95 2.72
CA TYR A 24 -1.43 -0.94 1.66
C TYR A 24 -1.02 0.42 2.25
N ASP A 25 -1.61 0.79 3.39
CA ASP A 25 -1.36 2.07 4.04
C ASP A 25 0.06 2.16 4.64
N VAL A 26 0.57 1.08 5.24
CA VAL A 26 1.92 1.03 5.84
C VAL A 26 3.02 1.10 4.79
N PHE A 27 2.86 0.38 3.68
CA PHE A 27 3.90 0.27 2.66
C PHE A 27 3.71 1.24 1.48
N GLY A 28 2.61 2.00 1.45
CA GLY A 28 2.27 2.85 0.32
C GLY A 28 2.08 2.07 -0.99
N SER A 29 1.69 0.80 -0.89
CA SER A 29 1.45 -0.03 -2.07
C SER A 29 0.08 0.34 -2.65
N PRO A 30 -0.04 0.66 -3.95
CA PRO A 30 -1.33 1.00 -4.52
C PRO A 30 -2.29 -0.20 -4.44
N ARG A 31 -3.53 0.04 -4.02
CA ARG A 31 -4.61 -0.95 -4.16
C ARG A 31 -4.89 -1.20 -5.64
N PRO A 32 -5.58 -2.31 -5.99
CA PRO A 32 -5.86 -2.63 -7.40
C PRO A 32 -6.54 -1.50 -8.19
N ASN A 33 -7.33 -0.66 -7.53
CA ASN A 33 -8.03 0.49 -8.11
C ASN A 33 -7.26 1.82 -8.00
N GLU A 34 -6.05 1.83 -7.44
CA GLU A 34 -5.24 3.04 -7.18
C GLU A 34 -3.99 3.10 -8.09
N TYR A 35 -3.87 2.25 -9.12
CA TYR A 35 -2.76 2.38 -10.07
C TYR A 35 -2.95 3.56 -11.03
N PHE A 36 -4.19 3.79 -11.44
CA PHE A 36 -4.60 4.83 -12.38
C PHE A 36 -5.89 5.47 -11.89
N THR A 37 -6.11 6.73 -12.26
CA THR A 37 -7.33 7.46 -11.91
C THR A 37 -8.11 7.75 -13.18
N GLU A 38 -9.38 8.13 -13.06
CA GLU A 38 -10.20 8.45 -14.23
C GLU A 38 -9.56 9.55 -15.10
N SER A 39 -8.91 10.54 -14.47
CA SER A 39 -8.26 11.65 -15.14
C SER A 39 -6.81 11.37 -15.56
N ARG A 40 -6.11 10.43 -14.90
CA ARG A 40 -4.71 10.12 -15.16
C ARG A 40 -4.50 8.65 -15.56
N GLN A 41 -4.27 8.47 -16.85
CA GLN A 41 -3.94 7.17 -17.47
C GLN A 41 -2.44 7.02 -17.78
N GLY A 42 -1.62 8.04 -17.50
CA GLY A 42 -0.16 7.96 -17.60
C GLY A 42 0.46 7.22 -16.42
N ILE A 43 1.60 6.56 -16.65
CA ILE A 43 2.34 5.84 -15.60
C ILE A 43 2.90 6.85 -14.58
N PRO A 44 2.68 6.68 -13.26
CA PRO A 44 3.20 7.55 -12.20
C PRO A 44 4.70 7.31 -11.94
N LEU A 45 5.55 7.58 -12.95
CA LEU A 45 6.98 7.37 -12.87
C LEU A 45 7.66 8.56 -12.19
N ILE A 46 8.45 8.30 -11.14
CA ILE A 46 9.30 9.31 -10.51
C ILE A 46 10.51 9.60 -11.41
N THR A 47 10.71 10.87 -11.75
CA THR A 47 11.76 11.32 -12.67
C THR A 47 12.69 12.35 -12.04
N GLY A 48 12.25 13.03 -10.98
CA GLY A 48 13.04 13.98 -10.21
C GLY A 48 13.87 13.30 -9.11
N ARG A 49 15.17 13.61 -9.03
CA ARG A 49 16.04 13.11 -7.96
C ARG A 49 15.91 13.91 -6.66
N PHE A 50 15.74 15.22 -6.76
CA PHE A 50 15.81 16.12 -5.62
C PHE A 50 14.47 16.29 -4.90
N ASP A 51 13.35 16.15 -5.62
CA ASP A 51 12.00 16.31 -5.08
C ASP A 51 11.08 15.08 -5.34
N PRO A 52 11.54 13.83 -5.12
CA PRO A 52 10.76 12.64 -5.45
C PRO A 52 9.49 12.50 -4.58
N LEU A 53 9.51 13.05 -3.36
CA LEU A 53 8.37 12.98 -2.44
C LEU A 53 7.24 13.91 -2.87
N GLU A 54 7.57 15.10 -3.39
CA GLU A 54 6.58 16.03 -3.93
C GLU A 54 5.92 15.41 -5.18
N GLN A 55 6.73 14.84 -6.08
CA GLN A 55 6.22 14.13 -7.25
C GLN A 55 5.31 12.94 -6.88
N LEU A 56 5.64 12.20 -5.81
CA LEU A 56 4.80 11.12 -5.29
C LEU A 56 3.48 11.64 -4.69
N ASP A 57 3.51 12.76 -3.96
CA ASP A 57 2.30 13.39 -3.40
C ASP A 57 1.36 13.87 -4.52
N GLU A 58 1.89 14.51 -5.57
CA GLU A 58 1.11 14.88 -6.76
C GLU A 58 0.42 13.67 -7.40
N PHE A 59 1.13 12.54 -7.51
CA PHE A 59 0.58 11.31 -8.03
C PHE A 59 -0.47 10.67 -7.14
N SER A 60 -0.45 10.97 -5.85
CA SER A 60 -1.32 10.36 -4.83
C SER A 60 -2.57 11.18 -4.51
N ARG A 61 -2.55 12.50 -4.72
CA ARG A 61 -3.70 13.41 -4.52
C ARG A 61 -4.93 13.11 -5.38
N SER A 62 -4.76 12.33 -6.44
CA SER A 62 -5.82 12.02 -7.41
C SER A 62 -6.60 10.73 -7.11
N PHE A 63 -6.19 9.98 -6.07
CA PHE A 63 -6.85 8.74 -5.64
C PHE A 63 -8.09 9.00 -4.77
#